data_AF-A0A961BCH2-F1
#
_entry.id   AF-A0A961BCH2-F1
#
_cell.length_a   1.000
_cell.length_b   1.000
_cell.length_c   1.000
_cell.angle_alpha   90.00
_cell.angle_beta   90.00
_cell.angle_gamma   90.00
#
_symmetry.space_group_name_H-M   'P 1'
#
loop_
_entity.id
_entity.type
_entity.pdbx_description
1 polymer ?
#
loop_
_entity_poly.entity_id
_entity_poly.type
_entity_poly.pdbx_seq_one_letter_code
_entity_poly.pdbx_strand_id
1 'polypeptide(L)'
;MDTNLNEQLAAWIATGGNRLGQIQIEQSDEATFALTHVDDIDQPRDSLILLSDLAAMRAWTRSNEAGDLRPLKTSPDLRPGWLVLA
;
A
#
# COMPACT_ATOMS: atom_id res chain seq x y z
N MET A 1 19.42 15.78 -12.08
CA MET A 1 19.19 15.78 -10.62
C MET A 1 18.55 14.45 -10.36
N ASP A 2 19.32 13.48 -9.87
CA ASP A 2 18.80 12.15 -9.55
C ASP A 2 17.89 12.30 -8.34
N THR A 3 16.58 12.35 -8.60
CA THR A 3 15.60 12.57 -7.55
C THR A 3 15.44 11.27 -6.78
N ASN A 4 15.89 11.24 -5.53
CA ASN A 4 15.63 10.12 -4.63
C ASN A 4 14.12 10.06 -4.36
N LEU A 5 13.45 9.04 -4.93
CA LEU A 5 12.00 8.90 -4.83
C LEU A 5 11.54 8.69 -3.38
N ASN A 6 12.36 8.01 -2.58
CA ASN A 6 12.04 7.74 -1.17
C ASN A 6 12.05 9.03 -0.36
N GLU A 7 13.04 9.90 -0.59
CA GLU A 7 13.11 11.22 0.08
C GLU A 7 11.92 12.11 -0.28
N GLN A 8 11.49 12.10 -1.55
CA GLN A 8 10.31 12.85 -1.97
C GLN A 8 9.02 12.28 -1.38
N LEU A 9 8.88 10.96 -1.34
CA LEU A 9 7.73 10.31 -0.73
C LEU A 9 7.67 10.65 0.77
N ALA A 10 8.78 10.54 1.48
CA ALA A 10 8.88 10.92 2.89
C ALA A 10 8.56 12.41 3.11
N ALA A 11 9.08 13.31 2.27
CA ALA A 11 8.75 14.73 2.33
C ALA A 11 7.26 15.01 2.10
N TRP A 12 6.64 14.33 1.15
CA TRP A 12 5.19 14.45 0.91
C TRP A 12 4.37 13.94 2.11
N ILE A 13 4.76 12.83 2.72
CA ILE A 13 4.16 12.33 3.96
C ILE A 13 4.31 13.34 5.10
N ALA A 14 5.48 13.95 5.25
CA ALA A 14 5.72 14.99 6.25
C ALA A 14 4.83 16.23 6.05
N THR A 15 4.37 16.50 4.81
CA THR A 15 3.38 17.57 4.54
C THR A 15 1.91 17.15 4.74
N GLY A 16 1.67 15.91 5.19
CA GLY A 16 0.33 15.36 5.45
C GLY A 16 -0.21 14.46 4.35
N GLY A 17 0.55 14.19 3.29
CA GLY A 17 0.14 13.30 2.20
C GLY A 17 0.35 11.84 2.56
N ASN A 18 -0.70 11.04 2.71
CA ASN A 18 -0.58 9.66 3.20
C ASN A 18 -1.45 8.66 2.44
N ARG A 19 -2.00 9.06 1.28
CA ARG A 19 -2.99 8.25 0.57
C ARG A 19 -2.86 8.36 -0.95
N LEU A 20 -2.86 7.22 -1.62
CA LEU A 20 -2.96 7.11 -3.08
C LEU A 20 -4.12 6.16 -3.45
N GLY A 21 -5.26 6.73 -3.83
CA GLY A 21 -6.46 5.95 -4.14
C GLY A 21 -6.99 5.19 -2.91
N GLN A 22 -6.85 3.87 -2.93
CA GLN A 22 -7.25 2.97 -1.83
C GLN A 22 -6.05 2.48 -0.98
N ILE A 23 -4.86 3.02 -1.22
CA ILE A 23 -3.65 2.68 -0.47
C ILE A 23 -3.40 3.79 0.55
N GLN A 24 -3.34 3.40 1.82
CA GLN A 24 -2.78 4.20 2.90
C GLN A 24 -1.27 3.97 2.95
N ILE A 25 -0.52 5.05 3.16
CA ILE A 25 0.94 5.06 3.22
C ILE A 25 1.36 5.69 4.54
N GLU A 26 2.12 4.93 5.32
CA GLU A 26 2.70 5.38 6.58
C GLU A 26 4.21 5.22 6.53
N GLN A 27 4.93 6.16 7.14
CA GLN A 27 6.35 5.99 7.38
C GLN A 27 6.53 5.07 8.59
N SER A 28 7.17 3.91 8.40
CA SER A 28 7.41 2.94 9.49
C SER A 28 8.74 3.19 10.19
N ASP A 29 9.76 3.62 9.45
CA ASP A 29 11.06 4.08 9.97
C ASP A 29 11.72 5.09 8.99
N GLU A 30 12.99 5.45 9.19
CA GLU A 30 13.68 6.45 8.35
C GLU A 30 13.77 6.08 6.87
N ALA A 31 13.67 4.79 6.51
CA ALA A 31 13.85 4.32 5.13
C ALA A 31 12.73 3.42 4.60
N THR A 32 11.76 3.03 5.43
CA THR A 32 10.75 2.03 5.12
C THR A 32 9.34 2.59 5.26
N PHE A 33 8.47 2.21 4.33
CA PHE A 33 7.07 2.59 4.28
C PHE A 33 6.18 1.38 4.54
N ALA A 34 5.15 1.57 5.34
CA ALA A 34 4.05 0.63 5.47
C ALA A 34 2.93 1.03 4.50
N LEU A 35 2.47 0.08 3.71
CA LEU A 35 1.33 0.23 2.81
C LEU A 35 0.21 -0.70 3.24
N THR A 36 -1.00 -0.15 3.39
CA THR A 36 -2.21 -0.90 3.73
C THR A 36 -3.39 -0.41 2.90
N HIS A 37 -4.51 -1.14 2.92
CA HIS A 37 -5.76 -0.62 2.38
C HIS A 37 -6.33 0.46 3.32
N VAL A 38 -7.03 1.45 2.76
CA VAL A 38 -7.67 2.52 3.55
C VAL A 38 -8.74 2.01 4.53
N ASP A 39 -9.34 0.86 4.23
CA ASP A 39 -10.33 0.22 5.13
C ASP A 39 -9.65 -0.63 6.23
N ASP A 40 -8.33 -0.79 6.19
CA ASP A 40 -7.55 -1.57 7.17
C ASP A 40 -6.79 -0.68 8.18
N ILE A 41 -6.99 0.64 8.17
CA ILE A 41 -6.21 1.59 8.99
C ILE A 41 -6.29 1.26 10.48
N ASP A 42 -7.47 0.85 10.96
CA ASP A 42 -7.70 0.52 12.37
C ASP A 42 -7.44 -0.96 12.70
N GLN A 43 -7.01 -1.77 11.72
CA GLN A 43 -6.74 -3.18 11.93
C GLN A 43 -5.36 -3.39 12.56
N PRO A 44 -5.24 -4.30 13.55
CA PRO A 44 -3.94 -4.73 14.06
C PRO A 44 -3.04 -5.24 12.93
N ARG A 45 -1.78 -4.80 12.86
CA ARG A 45 -0.85 -5.17 11.78
C ARG A 45 -0.63 -6.69 11.67
N ASP A 46 -0.72 -7.41 12.78
CA ASP A 46 -0.59 -8.87 12.87
C ASP A 46 -1.85 -9.62 12.38
N SER A 47 -2.97 -8.92 12.20
CA SER A 47 -4.19 -9.47 11.58
C SER A 47 -4.18 -9.39 10.05
N LEU A 48 -3.27 -8.60 9.47
CA LEU A 48 -3.16 -8.38 8.03
C LEU A 48 -2.17 -9.37 7.40
N ILE A 49 -2.41 -9.75 6.15
CA ILE A 49 -1.51 -10.62 5.41
C ILE A 49 -0.30 -9.81 4.96
N LEU A 50 0.87 -10.12 5.51
CA LEU A 50 2.13 -9.53 5.08
C LEU A 50 2.53 -10.06 3.70
N LEU A 51 2.53 -9.17 2.71
CA LEU A 51 2.98 -9.43 1.35
C LEU A 51 4.47 -9.05 1.26
N SER A 52 5.35 -10.00 1.57
CA SER A 52 6.79 -9.76 1.74
C SER A 52 7.58 -9.56 0.44
N ASP A 53 6.95 -9.73 -0.72
CA ASP A 53 7.60 -9.52 -2.01
C ASP A 53 6.64 -8.97 -3.08
N LEU A 54 7.24 -8.41 -4.14
CA LEU A 54 6.51 -7.80 -5.25
C LEU A 54 5.63 -8.80 -6.02
N ALA A 55 5.96 -10.10 -6.03
CA ALA A 55 5.17 -11.10 -6.72
C ALA A 55 3.87 -11.39 -5.96
N ALA A 56 3.96 -11.55 -4.64
CA ALA A 56 2.82 -11.69 -3.74
C ALA A 56 1.91 -10.46 -3.80
N MET A 57 2.47 -9.24 -3.78
CA MET A 57 1.71 -8.00 -3.98
C MET A 57 0.96 -7.98 -5.32
N ARG A 58 1.65 -8.30 -6.42
CA ARG A 58 1.04 -8.30 -7.75
C ARG A 58 -0.07 -9.34 -7.87
N ALA A 59 0.12 -10.52 -7.28
CA ALA A 59 -0.88 -11.58 -7.24
C ALA A 59 -2.10 -11.16 -6.43
N TRP A 60 -1.91 -10.61 -5.22
CA TRP A 60 -2.99 -10.15 -4.36
C TRP A 60 -3.82 -9.04 -5.02
N THR A 61 -3.15 -8.01 -5.54
CA THR A 61 -3.80 -6.84 -6.15
C THR A 61 -4.35 -7.09 -7.56
N ARG A 62 -4.18 -8.30 -8.10
CA ARG A 62 -4.70 -8.70 -9.43
C ARG A 62 -6.21 -8.85 -9.44
N SER A 63 -6.78 -9.30 -8.33
CA SER A 63 -8.22 -9.52 -8.22
C SER A 63 -8.84 -8.61 -7.17
N ASN A 64 -10.15 -8.37 -7.31
CA ASN A 64 -10.94 -7.70 -6.28
C ASN A 64 -11.31 -8.69 -5.17
N GLU A 65 -12.13 -8.26 -4.22
CA GLU A 65 -12.60 -9.09 -3.11
C GLU A 65 -13.45 -10.29 -3.55
N ALA A 66 -14.22 -10.15 -4.64
CA ALA A 66 -15.01 -11.23 -5.24
C ALA A 66 -14.14 -12.27 -6.00
N GLY A 67 -12.84 -11.99 -6.18
CA GLY A 67 -11.92 -12.83 -6.94
C GLY A 67 -11.85 -12.49 -8.43
N ASP A 68 -12.63 -11.52 -8.91
CA ASP A 68 -12.61 -11.10 -10.31
C ASP A 68 -11.33 -10.35 -10.65
N LEU A 69 -10.84 -10.54 -11.87
CA LEU A 69 -9.69 -9.81 -12.39
C LEU A 69 -9.99 -8.31 -12.42
N ARG A 70 -9.04 -7.50 -11.93
CA ARG A 70 -9.05 -6.04 -12.03
C ARG A 70 -8.33 -5.60 -13.32
N PRO A 71 -9.04 -5.34 -14.44
CA PRO A 71 -8.39 -4.91 -15.68
C PRO A 71 -7.73 -3.53 -15.53
N LEU A 72 -8.26 -2.69 -14.63
CA LEU A 72 -7.72 -1.37 -14.32
C LEU A 72 -7.28 -1.34 -12.84
N LYS A 73 -5.99 -1.07 -12.61
CA LYS A 73 -5.40 -1.06 -11.26
C LYS A 73 -5.85 0.12 -10.39
N THR A 74 -6.36 1.16 -11.02
CA THR A 74 -6.90 2.36 -10.37
C THR A 74 -8.40 2.27 -10.09
N SER A 75 -9.08 1.19 -10.51
CA SER A 75 -10.46 0.94 -10.12
C SER A 75 -10.56 0.86 -8.59
N PRO A 76 -11.64 1.42 -7.98
CA PRO A 76 -11.84 1.46 -6.53
C PRO A 76 -12.36 0.12 -5.98
N ASP A 77 -11.73 -0.98 -6.40
CA ASP A 77 -12.07 -2.37 -6.10
C ASP A 77 -10.82 -3.16 -5.63
N LEU A 78 -9.83 -2.45 -5.09
CA LEU A 78 -8.67 -3.07 -4.46
C LEU A 78 -9.14 -3.86 -3.23
N ARG A 79 -8.77 -5.13 -3.16
CA ARG A 79 -9.10 -5.99 -2.04
C ARG A 79 -8.33 -5.56 -0.76
N PRO A 80 -8.99 -5.45 0.41
CA PRO A 80 -8.35 -5.18 1.71
C PRO A 80 -7.66 -6.44 2.29
N GLY A 81 -7.18 -6.37 3.53
CA GLY A 81 -6.63 -7.47 4.31
C GLY A 81 -5.13 -7.72 4.14
N TRP A 82 -4.37 -6.71 3.74
CA TRP A 82 -2.95 -6.86 3.44
C TRP A 82 -2.08 -5.72 4.00
N LEU A 83 -0.81 -6.07 4.25
CA LEU A 83 0.24 -5.15 4.65
C LEU A 83 1.48 -5.39 3.78
N VAL A 84 2.15 -4.31 3.41
CA VAL A 84 3.47 -4.34 2.76
C VAL A 84 4.42 -3.45 3.54
N LEU A 85 5.66 -3.92 3.71
CA LEU A 85 6.79 -3.11 4.17
C LEU A 85 7.72 -2.91 2.97
N ALA A 86 7.86 -1.66 2.53
CA ALA A 86 8.54 -1.29 1.29
C ALA A 86 9.70 -0.33 1.53
#